data_AF-S9UTC5-F1
#
_entry.id   AF-S9UTC5-F1
#
_cell.length_a   1.000
_cell.length_b   1.000
_cell.length_c   1.000
_cell.angle_alpha   90.00
_cell.angle_beta   90.00
_cell.angle_gamma   90.00
#
_symmetry.space_group_name_H-M   'P 1'
#
loop_
_entity.id
_entity.type
_entity.pdbx_description
1 polymer ?
#
loop_
_entity_poly.entity_id
_entity_poly.type
_entity_poly.pdbx_seq_one_letter_code
_entity_poly.pdbx_strand_id
1 'polypeptide(L)'
;MEQYGRTRSLQHLLPYLKGKRVHPFWQQSRWDTGVRGIFVRRAANTGDLLFSLPLRYCYFPTAVRAPEDTGTSSSGGQRDSSASLLRQQGRASRKPNRGGRLFPEGWLWLQRFSPDAKLGATQLSASVGLPSATGGVVSISVTPVEAMLATCVALRFFFTELVPLRSASRGTIGPTADALADTYVRTLPLAQYLERGIEGLYQTSAQDFEMSGGSHLALETVAYNLRDTILLHASSAEYNFYDQQASEFDALLLMALYMMRSRVLQVPLLHPEDAQLDRNVALFAPLLDGMNHAPASHCTAAAAVSLANHCVTVRATRPLPCGSEVTLDYNGRAPPRHARSRRARAPASAVSADNWWSTRYLMS
;
A
#
# COMPACT_ATOMS: atom_id res chain seq x y z
N MET A 1 -30.20 -6.34 -2.14
CA MET A 1 -28.72 -6.19 -2.10
C MET A 1 -28.03 -7.21 -1.17
N GLU A 2 -28.63 -8.39 -0.88
CA GLU A 2 -27.98 -9.45 -0.06
C GLU A 2 -26.97 -10.35 -0.83
N GLN A 3 -26.61 -9.99 -2.07
CA GLN A 3 -25.90 -10.90 -3.00
C GLN A 3 -24.38 -10.71 -3.10
N TYR A 4 -23.78 -9.73 -2.43
CA TYR A 4 -22.34 -9.50 -2.60
C TYR A 4 -21.51 -10.50 -1.78
N GLY A 5 -20.60 -11.20 -2.49
CA GLY A 5 -19.87 -12.36 -2.00
C GLY A 5 -19.14 -12.13 -0.68
N ARG A 6 -19.14 -13.17 0.18
CA ARG A 6 -18.34 -13.19 1.42
C ARG A 6 -16.89 -12.88 1.08
N THR A 7 -16.32 -11.86 1.72
CA THR A 7 -14.92 -11.52 1.49
C THR A 7 -14.03 -12.72 1.84
N ARG A 8 -13.15 -13.09 0.90
CA ARG A 8 -12.26 -14.23 1.07
C ARG A 8 -11.14 -13.91 2.05
N SER A 9 -10.64 -14.95 2.71
CA SER A 9 -9.42 -14.84 3.52
C SER A 9 -8.20 -14.59 2.62
N LEU A 10 -7.25 -13.79 3.10
CA LEU A 10 -5.92 -13.62 2.52
C LEU A 10 -5.16 -14.94 2.33
N GLN A 11 -5.53 -16.00 3.06
CA GLN A 11 -4.99 -17.34 2.86
C GLN A 11 -5.21 -17.87 1.44
N HIS A 12 -6.32 -17.51 0.79
CA HIS A 12 -6.61 -17.93 -0.58
C HIS A 12 -5.68 -17.30 -1.62
N LEU A 13 -5.02 -16.19 -1.26
CA LEU A 13 -4.04 -15.54 -2.14
C LEU A 13 -2.71 -16.29 -2.16
N LEU A 14 -2.39 -17.01 -1.07
CA LEU A 14 -1.09 -17.64 -0.87
C LEU A 14 -0.68 -18.53 -2.05
N PRO A 15 -1.48 -19.48 -2.56
CA PRO A 15 -1.07 -20.36 -3.65
C PRO A 15 -0.52 -19.65 -4.90
N TYR A 16 -0.99 -18.43 -5.18
CA TYR A 16 -0.64 -17.66 -6.38
C TYR A 16 0.65 -16.83 -6.24
N LEU A 17 1.07 -16.54 -5.01
CA LEU A 17 2.26 -15.73 -4.72
C LEU A 17 3.52 -16.62 -4.70
N LYS A 18 4.11 -16.84 -5.88
CA LYS A 18 5.31 -17.68 -6.08
C LYS A 18 6.56 -17.03 -5.44
N GLY A 19 7.33 -17.80 -4.69
CA GLY A 19 8.56 -17.33 -4.03
C GLY A 19 8.32 -16.59 -2.70
N LYS A 20 7.07 -16.54 -2.22
CA LYS A 20 6.77 -16.07 -0.86
C LYS A 20 7.36 -17.02 0.19
N ARG A 21 7.63 -16.50 1.38
CA ARG A 21 7.81 -17.28 2.60
C ARG A 21 6.79 -16.79 3.62
N VAL A 22 6.08 -17.68 4.27
CA VAL A 22 4.95 -17.32 5.13
C VAL A 22 4.99 -18.19 6.38
N HIS A 23 5.04 -17.54 7.53
CA HIS A 23 4.78 -18.19 8.81
C HIS A 23 3.30 -18.56 8.89
N PRO A 24 2.94 -19.74 9.44
CA PRO A 24 1.54 -20.11 9.60
C PRO A 24 0.71 -19.02 10.28
N PHE A 25 -0.35 -18.56 9.61
CA PHE A 25 -1.27 -17.55 10.12
C PHE A 25 -2.72 -17.88 9.73
N TRP A 26 -3.70 -17.27 10.42
CA TRP A 26 -5.08 -17.12 9.93
C TRP A 26 -5.51 -15.67 9.92
N GLN A 27 -6.58 -15.40 9.17
CA GLN A 27 -7.27 -14.13 9.22
C GLN A 27 -8.58 -14.32 9.97
N GLN A 28 -8.87 -13.47 10.95
CA GLN A 28 -10.14 -13.45 11.69
C GLN A 28 -10.52 -12.01 12.01
N SER A 29 -11.81 -11.76 12.22
CA SER A 29 -12.27 -10.50 12.79
C SER A 29 -11.94 -10.44 14.26
N ARG A 30 -11.46 -9.29 14.73
CA ARG A 30 -11.37 -9.01 16.17
C ARG A 30 -12.78 -9.01 16.76
N TRP A 31 -12.92 -9.57 17.96
CA TRP A 31 -14.20 -9.71 18.63
C TRP A 31 -14.79 -8.37 19.08
N ASP A 32 -13.93 -7.40 19.36
CA ASP A 32 -14.28 -6.08 19.91
C ASP A 32 -14.71 -5.08 18.83
N THR A 33 -14.02 -5.09 17.69
CA THR A 33 -14.09 -4.06 16.65
C THR A 33 -14.61 -4.60 15.32
N GLY A 34 -14.69 -5.94 15.15
CA GLY A 34 -15.06 -6.58 13.89
C GLY A 34 -14.01 -6.46 12.77
N VAL A 35 -12.96 -5.65 12.97
CA VAL A 35 -11.87 -5.44 12.02
C VAL A 35 -11.10 -6.73 11.81
N ARG A 36 -10.85 -7.09 10.55
CA ARG A 36 -10.09 -8.29 10.21
C ARG A 36 -8.60 -8.07 10.47
N GLY A 37 -7.97 -8.99 11.19
CA GLY A 37 -6.53 -9.01 11.45
C GLY A 37 -5.88 -10.32 11.05
N ILE A 38 -4.55 -10.33 11.02
CA ILE A 38 -3.73 -11.53 10.77
C ILE A 38 -3.18 -12.02 12.10
N PHE A 39 -3.35 -13.31 12.39
CA PHE A 39 -2.97 -13.92 13.66
C PHE A 39 -2.08 -15.13 13.44
N VAL A 40 -1.04 -15.29 14.26
CA VAL A 40 -0.10 -16.41 14.13
C VAL A 40 -0.73 -17.73 14.58
N ARG A 41 -0.59 -18.78 13.77
CA ARG A 41 -1.07 -20.15 14.08
C ARG A 41 -0.11 -20.96 14.94
N ARG A 42 1.13 -20.50 15.01
CA ARG A 42 2.23 -21.11 15.77
C ARG A 42 2.95 -19.99 16.50
N ALA A 43 3.54 -20.29 17.65
CA ALA A 43 4.37 -19.32 18.33
C ALA A 43 5.57 -18.93 17.45
N ALA A 44 5.95 -17.65 17.51
CA ALA A 44 7.13 -17.11 16.84
C ALA A 44 8.02 -16.40 17.88
N ASN A 45 9.33 -16.58 17.77
CA ASN A 45 10.30 -15.88 18.59
C ASN A 45 10.60 -14.50 18.02
N THR A 46 11.22 -13.64 18.83
CA THR A 46 11.76 -12.37 18.35
C THR A 46 12.69 -12.61 17.17
N GLY A 47 12.44 -11.91 16.07
CA GLY A 47 13.23 -12.00 14.84
C GLY A 47 12.79 -13.05 13.83
N ASP A 48 11.87 -13.93 14.21
CA ASP A 48 11.37 -14.94 13.29
C ASP A 48 10.71 -14.29 12.06
N LEU A 49 10.94 -14.92 10.90
CA LEU A 49 10.32 -14.51 9.66
C LEU A 49 8.83 -14.83 9.68
N LEU A 50 8.00 -13.78 9.80
CA LEU A 50 6.56 -13.90 9.70
C LEU A 50 6.11 -13.98 8.25
N PHE A 51 6.74 -13.17 7.38
CA PHE A 51 6.40 -13.15 5.97
C PHE A 51 7.53 -12.56 5.12
N SER A 52 7.68 -13.05 3.89
CA SER A 52 8.50 -12.46 2.85
C SER A 52 7.78 -12.51 1.50
N LEU A 53 7.73 -11.37 0.81
CA LEU A 53 7.11 -11.20 -0.50
C LEU A 53 8.10 -10.75 -1.55
N PRO A 54 8.22 -11.43 -2.70
CA PRO A 54 9.00 -10.92 -3.82
C PRO A 54 8.49 -9.57 -4.33
N LEU A 55 9.40 -8.63 -4.62
CA LEU A 55 9.05 -7.26 -5.05
C LEU A 55 8.20 -7.19 -6.31
N ARG A 56 8.20 -8.23 -7.15
CA ARG A 56 7.32 -8.31 -8.32
C ARG A 56 5.82 -8.32 -7.99
N TYR A 57 5.42 -8.49 -6.73
CA TYR A 57 4.03 -8.37 -6.29
C TYR A 57 3.74 -7.04 -5.58
N CYS A 58 4.76 -6.20 -5.41
CA CYS A 58 4.69 -4.95 -4.66
C CYS A 58 4.71 -3.75 -5.60
N TYR A 59 4.18 -2.65 -5.11
CA TYR A 59 4.18 -1.36 -5.81
C TYR A 59 4.69 -0.26 -4.89
N PHE A 60 5.39 0.71 -5.48
CA PHE A 60 6.02 1.82 -4.79
C PHE A 60 5.39 3.14 -5.27
N PRO A 61 4.35 3.65 -4.59
CA PRO A 61 3.65 4.88 -4.97
C PRO A 61 4.53 6.09 -5.13
N THR A 62 5.38 6.32 -4.13
CA THR A 62 6.45 7.30 -4.21
C THR A 62 7.74 6.53 -4.45
N ALA A 63 8.17 6.51 -5.72
CA ALA A 63 9.53 6.10 -5.99
C ALA A 63 10.48 7.02 -5.21
N VAL A 64 11.53 6.44 -4.67
CA VAL A 64 12.63 7.19 -4.07
C VAL A 64 13.07 8.27 -5.06
N ARG A 65 12.79 9.54 -4.73
CA ARG A 65 13.34 10.67 -5.47
C ARG A 65 14.82 10.71 -5.14
N ALA A 66 15.66 10.73 -6.18
CA ALA A 66 17.04 11.13 -5.98
C ALA A 66 17.00 12.59 -5.49
N PRO A 67 17.87 13.00 -4.54
CA PRO A 67 18.03 14.42 -4.27
C PRO A 67 18.26 15.11 -5.62
N GLU A 68 17.42 16.08 -5.93
CA GLU A 68 17.64 16.94 -7.10
C GLU A 68 19.00 17.58 -6.92
N ASP A 69 19.79 17.62 -8.00
CA ASP A 69 21.03 18.37 -8.04
C ASP A 69 20.66 19.86 -7.96
N THR A 70 20.30 20.35 -6.77
CA THR A 70 20.20 21.77 -6.49
C THR A 70 21.60 22.32 -6.71
N GLY A 71 21.80 22.96 -7.86
CA GLY A 71 23.08 23.32 -8.48
C GLY A 71 23.97 24.25 -7.66
N THR A 72 24.38 23.83 -6.47
CA THR A 72 25.44 24.44 -5.67
C THR A 72 26.65 23.53 -5.77
N SER A 73 27.35 23.70 -6.88
CA SER A 73 28.74 23.36 -7.05
C SER A 73 29.58 23.91 -5.91
N SER A 74 30.17 23.03 -5.10
CA SER A 74 31.59 23.09 -4.68
C SER A 74 31.90 22.05 -3.60
N SER A 75 33.09 21.45 -3.74
CA SER A 75 33.78 20.50 -2.84
C SER A 75 33.44 19.00 -2.92
N GLY A 76 34.26 18.29 -3.74
CA GLY A 76 35.07 17.17 -3.26
C GLY A 76 34.44 15.77 -3.22
N GLY A 77 34.53 15.03 -4.34
CA GLY A 77 34.86 13.59 -4.48
C GLY A 77 34.07 12.48 -3.75
N GLN A 78 33.35 12.76 -2.67
CA GLN A 78 32.72 11.77 -1.80
C GLN A 78 31.18 11.85 -1.81
N ARG A 79 30.61 12.96 -2.31
CA ARG A 79 29.15 13.12 -2.49
C ARG A 79 28.61 12.39 -3.73
N ASP A 80 29.44 12.18 -4.74
CA ASP A 80 29.02 11.58 -6.02
C ASP A 80 28.66 10.09 -5.89
N SER A 81 29.34 9.36 -5.00
CA SER A 81 29.06 7.94 -4.77
C SER A 81 27.69 7.74 -4.09
N SER A 82 27.40 8.49 -3.02
CA SER A 82 26.09 8.43 -2.35
C SER A 82 24.96 8.84 -3.30
N ALA A 83 25.09 9.95 -4.04
CA ALA A 83 24.05 10.38 -4.98
C ALA A 83 23.78 9.33 -6.09
N SER A 84 24.84 8.70 -6.61
CA SER A 84 24.72 7.62 -7.60
C SER A 84 24.01 6.37 -7.06
N LEU A 85 24.33 5.96 -5.82
CA LEU A 85 23.67 4.85 -5.12
C LEU A 85 22.20 5.16 -4.86
N LEU A 86 21.88 6.39 -4.47
CA LEU A 86 20.49 6.80 -4.25
C LEU A 86 19.69 6.79 -5.56
N ARG A 87 20.29 7.19 -6.69
CA ARG A 87 19.69 7.10 -8.03
C ARG A 87 19.47 5.65 -8.44
N GLN A 88 20.43 4.76 -8.19
CA GLN A 88 20.31 3.33 -8.48
C GLN A 88 19.16 2.70 -7.67
N GLN A 89 19.05 3.03 -6.38
CA GLN A 89 17.92 2.60 -5.54
C GLN A 89 16.57 3.11 -6.08
N GLY A 90 16.48 4.38 -6.48
CA GLY A 90 15.25 4.92 -7.07
C GLY A 90 14.88 4.32 -8.43
N ARG A 91 15.85 3.84 -9.20
CA ARG A 91 15.57 3.03 -10.41
C ARG A 91 15.11 1.62 -10.04
N ALA A 92 15.77 1.00 -9.05
CA ALA A 92 15.44 -0.34 -8.58
C ALA A 92 14.03 -0.41 -7.97
N SER A 93 13.57 0.62 -7.24
CA SER A 93 12.21 0.67 -6.68
C SER A 93 11.12 0.93 -7.74
N ARG A 94 11.46 1.56 -8.87
CA ARG A 94 10.52 1.80 -9.99
C ARG A 94 10.31 0.58 -10.88
N LYS A 95 11.32 -0.28 -11.01
CA LYS A 95 11.25 -1.49 -11.85
C LYS A 95 10.08 -2.42 -11.47
N PRO A 96 9.80 -2.70 -10.17
CA PRO A 96 8.61 -3.42 -9.73
C PRO A 96 7.29 -2.87 -10.28
N ASN A 97 7.11 -1.56 -10.33
CA ASN A 97 5.85 -0.96 -10.79
C ASN A 97 5.56 -1.26 -12.28
N ARG A 98 6.59 -1.45 -13.11
CA ARG A 98 6.44 -1.72 -14.56
C ARG A 98 6.19 -3.19 -14.88
N GLY A 99 6.68 -4.08 -14.02
CA GLY A 99 6.59 -5.54 -14.19
C GLY A 99 5.79 -6.21 -13.09
N GLY A 100 4.92 -5.46 -12.41
CA GLY A 100 4.11 -5.95 -11.30
C GLY A 100 3.22 -7.11 -11.75
N ARG A 101 3.19 -8.17 -10.96
CA ARG A 101 2.43 -9.39 -11.26
C ARG A 101 1.06 -9.45 -10.61
N LEU A 102 0.73 -8.50 -9.71
CA LEU A 102 -0.57 -8.53 -9.03
C LEU A 102 -1.72 -8.20 -9.99
N PHE A 103 -1.52 -7.20 -10.86
CA PHE A 103 -2.49 -6.78 -11.88
C PHE A 103 -1.82 -6.77 -13.27
N PRO A 104 -2.21 -7.69 -14.17
CA PRO A 104 -1.67 -7.75 -15.54
C PRO A 104 -1.82 -6.44 -16.33
N GLU A 105 -2.94 -5.75 -16.15
CA GLU A 105 -3.28 -4.46 -16.78
C GLU A 105 -2.65 -3.25 -16.07
N GLY A 106 -1.97 -3.45 -14.94
CA GLY A 106 -1.45 -2.36 -14.13
C GLY A 106 -0.47 -1.46 -14.88
N TRP A 107 0.38 -2.04 -15.74
CA TRP A 107 1.32 -1.22 -16.53
C TRP A 107 0.61 -0.28 -17.51
N LEU A 108 -0.46 -0.74 -18.15
CA LEU A 108 -1.26 0.07 -19.07
C LEU A 108 -1.87 1.29 -18.34
N TRP A 109 -2.49 1.06 -17.18
CA TRP A 109 -3.07 2.15 -16.40
C TRP A 109 -2.01 3.09 -15.82
N LEU A 110 -0.87 2.56 -15.39
CA LEU A 110 0.23 3.40 -14.91
C LEU A 110 0.75 4.35 -16.00
N GLN A 111 0.77 3.92 -17.27
CA GLN A 111 1.13 4.78 -18.40
C GLN A 111 0.08 5.88 -18.63
N ARG A 112 -1.21 5.56 -18.49
CA ARG A 112 -2.32 6.52 -18.67
C ARG A 112 -2.37 7.58 -17.57
N PHE A 113 -2.04 7.20 -16.34
CA PHE A 113 -1.98 8.13 -15.20
C PHE A 113 -0.62 8.81 -15.02
N SER A 114 0.35 8.53 -15.91
CA SER A 114 1.66 9.16 -15.84
C SER A 114 1.56 10.65 -16.20
N PRO A 115 2.37 11.53 -15.57
CA PRO A 115 2.49 12.92 -16.02
C PRO A 115 2.89 13.05 -17.49
N ASP A 116 3.58 12.04 -18.03
CA ASP A 116 4.04 11.99 -19.42
C ASP A 116 3.01 11.32 -20.37
N ALA A 117 1.77 11.12 -19.92
CA ALA A 117 0.72 10.53 -20.74
C ALA A 117 0.45 11.40 -21.98
N LYS A 118 0.54 10.78 -23.16
CA LYS A 118 0.40 11.49 -24.45
C LYS A 118 -1.02 11.99 -24.73
N LEU A 119 -2.01 11.40 -24.07
CA LEU A 119 -3.43 11.65 -24.33
C LEU A 119 -4.16 11.83 -22.99
N GLY A 120 -4.83 12.96 -22.82
CA GLY A 120 -5.72 13.21 -21.68
C GLY A 120 -5.03 13.04 -20.32
N ALA A 121 -4.07 13.91 -20.00
CA ALA A 121 -3.39 13.87 -18.71
C ALA A 121 -4.40 13.92 -17.56
N THR A 122 -4.48 12.84 -16.78
CA THR A 122 -5.42 12.74 -15.67
C THR A 122 -5.00 13.65 -14.53
N GLN A 123 -5.90 14.51 -14.09
CA GLN A 123 -5.67 15.31 -12.88
C GLN A 123 -5.84 14.42 -11.63
N LEU A 124 -4.71 14.05 -11.02
CA LEU A 124 -4.66 13.20 -9.82
C LEU A 124 -4.63 13.99 -8.50
N SER A 125 -4.90 15.28 -8.57
CA SER A 125 -4.92 16.19 -7.42
C SER A 125 -6.17 17.05 -7.46
N ALA A 126 -6.83 17.20 -6.32
CA ALA A 126 -8.00 18.04 -6.16
C ALA A 126 -7.88 18.90 -4.91
N SER A 127 -8.45 20.09 -4.97
CA SER A 127 -8.48 21.03 -3.86
C SER A 127 -9.90 21.52 -3.65
N VAL A 128 -10.36 21.52 -2.40
CA VAL A 128 -11.70 21.92 -2.01
C VAL A 128 -11.59 23.02 -0.96
N GLY A 129 -12.30 24.12 -1.19
CA GLY A 129 -12.41 25.20 -0.21
C GLY A 129 -13.31 24.78 0.95
N LEU A 130 -12.87 25.04 2.17
CA LEU A 130 -13.67 24.81 3.38
C LEU A 130 -14.54 26.04 3.65
N PRO A 131 -15.81 25.86 4.04
CA PRO A 131 -16.73 26.96 4.36
C PRO A 131 -16.40 27.72 5.67
N SER A 132 -15.25 27.45 6.29
CA SER A 132 -14.78 28.08 7.53
C SER A 132 -14.49 29.58 7.34
N ALA A 133 -14.70 30.37 8.41
CA ALA A 133 -14.41 31.80 8.49
C ALA A 133 -12.94 32.17 8.17
N THR A 134 -12.01 31.20 8.20
CA THR A 134 -10.59 31.40 7.90
C THR A 134 -10.20 31.03 6.45
N GLY A 135 -11.13 30.55 5.62
CA GLY A 135 -10.88 30.29 4.19
C GLY A 135 -9.91 29.13 3.92
N GLY A 136 -9.96 28.06 4.71
CA GLY A 136 -9.08 26.91 4.55
C GLY A 136 -9.27 26.18 3.21
N VAL A 137 -8.20 25.58 2.68
CA VAL A 137 -8.26 24.73 1.47
C VAL A 137 -7.70 23.36 1.82
N VAL A 138 -8.46 22.30 1.55
CA VAL A 138 -8.00 20.92 1.64
C VAL A 138 -7.54 20.49 0.27
N SER A 139 -6.30 20.03 0.15
CA SER A 139 -5.77 19.48 -1.11
C SER A 139 -5.34 18.04 -0.92
N ILE A 140 -5.78 17.17 -1.82
CA ILE A 140 -5.39 15.76 -1.87
C ILE A 140 -4.71 15.49 -3.20
N SER A 141 -3.59 14.78 -3.13
CA SER A 141 -2.88 14.25 -4.28
C SER A 141 -2.76 12.74 -4.18
N VAL A 142 -2.98 12.08 -5.32
CA VAL A 142 -2.88 10.64 -5.51
C VAL A 142 -1.74 10.39 -6.49
N THR A 143 -0.88 9.42 -6.19
CA THR A 143 0.19 9.04 -7.12
C THR A 143 -0.37 8.24 -8.29
N PRO A 144 0.31 8.23 -9.46
CA PRO A 144 -0.10 7.40 -10.60
C PRO A 144 -0.24 5.91 -10.25
N VAL A 145 0.52 5.43 -9.27
CA VAL A 145 0.47 4.04 -8.79
C VAL A 145 -0.78 3.79 -7.93
N GLU A 146 -1.12 4.71 -7.02
CA GLU A 146 -2.37 4.59 -6.25
C GLU A 146 -3.59 4.62 -7.18
N ALA A 147 -3.61 5.54 -8.14
CA ALA A 147 -4.65 5.62 -9.16
C ALA A 147 -4.75 4.31 -9.96
N MET A 148 -3.62 3.79 -10.45
CA MET A 148 -3.55 2.51 -11.14
C MET A 148 -4.06 1.34 -10.31
N LEU A 149 -3.67 1.24 -9.04
CA LEU A 149 -4.15 0.19 -8.14
C LEU A 149 -5.66 0.29 -7.92
N ALA A 150 -6.17 1.50 -7.66
CA ALA A 150 -7.59 1.76 -7.46
C ALA A 150 -8.40 1.39 -8.71
N THR A 151 -7.95 1.79 -9.89
CA THR A 151 -8.60 1.45 -11.17
C THR A 151 -8.57 -0.06 -11.44
N CYS A 152 -7.45 -0.75 -11.24
CA CYS A 152 -7.38 -2.21 -11.44
C CYS A 152 -8.33 -2.94 -10.50
N VAL A 153 -8.37 -2.53 -9.22
CA VAL A 153 -9.27 -3.09 -8.22
C VAL A 153 -10.73 -2.85 -8.58
N ALA A 154 -11.10 -1.61 -8.90
CA ALA A 154 -12.46 -1.22 -9.27
C ALA A 154 -12.94 -1.98 -10.51
N LEU A 155 -12.19 -1.96 -11.60
CA LEU A 155 -12.57 -2.64 -12.84
C LEU A 155 -12.75 -4.14 -12.62
N ARG A 156 -11.81 -4.79 -11.95
CA ARG A 156 -11.95 -6.23 -11.67
C ARG A 156 -13.16 -6.52 -10.81
N PHE A 157 -13.34 -5.79 -9.70
CA PHE A 157 -14.49 -5.99 -8.81
C PHE A 157 -15.81 -5.77 -9.55
N PHE A 158 -15.89 -4.73 -10.38
CA PHE A 158 -17.05 -4.40 -11.19
C PHE A 158 -17.47 -5.58 -12.07
N PHE A 159 -16.55 -6.14 -12.85
CA PHE A 159 -16.83 -7.24 -13.77
C PHE A 159 -16.95 -8.62 -13.13
N THR A 160 -16.43 -8.82 -11.91
CA THR A 160 -16.47 -10.13 -11.24
C THR A 160 -17.51 -10.27 -10.15
N GLU A 161 -17.86 -9.19 -9.46
CA GLU A 161 -18.70 -9.24 -8.26
C GLU A 161 -19.92 -8.31 -8.35
N LEU A 162 -19.77 -7.09 -8.90
CA LEU A 162 -20.87 -6.12 -8.93
C LEU A 162 -21.87 -6.41 -10.06
N VAL A 163 -21.36 -6.55 -11.28
CA VAL A 163 -22.15 -6.87 -12.48
C VAL A 163 -21.50 -8.10 -13.14
N PRO A 164 -21.69 -9.30 -12.55
CA PRO A 164 -20.92 -10.47 -12.93
C PRO A 164 -21.23 -10.89 -14.36
N LEU A 165 -20.20 -10.81 -15.22
CA LEU A 165 -20.26 -11.35 -16.58
C LEU A 165 -19.79 -12.80 -16.61
N ARG A 166 -20.33 -13.58 -17.56
CA ARG A 166 -19.76 -14.90 -17.88
C ARG A 166 -18.31 -14.71 -18.36
N SER A 167 -17.41 -15.63 -17.99
CA SER A 167 -15.98 -15.51 -18.26
C SER A 167 -15.63 -15.29 -19.74
N ALA A 168 -16.41 -15.86 -20.66
CA ALA A 168 -16.23 -15.64 -22.11
C ALA A 168 -16.50 -14.19 -22.52
N SER A 169 -17.54 -13.56 -21.96
CA SER A 169 -17.90 -12.16 -22.23
C SER A 169 -16.92 -11.18 -21.58
N ARG A 170 -16.30 -11.56 -20.46
CA ARG A 170 -15.26 -10.74 -19.81
C ARG A 170 -13.98 -10.62 -20.64
N GLY A 171 -13.69 -11.60 -21.49
CA GLY A 171 -12.56 -11.50 -22.42
C GLY A 171 -12.75 -10.43 -23.50
N THR A 172 -14.00 -10.03 -23.75
CA THR A 172 -14.37 -9.02 -24.76
C THR A 172 -14.65 -7.64 -24.16
N ILE A 173 -15.13 -7.58 -22.93
CA ILE A 173 -15.41 -6.34 -22.20
C ILE A 173 -14.82 -6.43 -20.78
N GLY A 174 -13.85 -5.55 -20.48
CA GLY A 174 -13.17 -5.50 -19.19
C GLY A 174 -11.83 -6.27 -19.10
N PRO A 175 -11.26 -6.36 -17.89
CA PRO A 175 -9.95 -6.98 -17.69
C PRO A 175 -9.98 -8.49 -17.92
N THR A 176 -8.96 -9.01 -18.62
CA THR A 176 -8.77 -10.45 -18.80
C THR A 176 -8.75 -11.19 -17.45
N ALA A 177 -9.39 -12.35 -17.42
CA ALA A 177 -9.44 -13.20 -16.23
C ALA A 177 -8.02 -13.55 -15.76
N ASP A 178 -7.75 -13.32 -14.47
CA ASP A 178 -6.47 -13.64 -13.86
C ASP A 178 -6.71 -14.11 -12.43
N ALA A 179 -6.30 -15.34 -12.12
CA ALA A 179 -6.62 -15.97 -10.86
C ALA A 179 -5.97 -15.26 -9.66
N LEU A 180 -4.77 -14.68 -9.82
CA LEU A 180 -4.09 -13.97 -8.74
C LEU A 180 -4.79 -12.64 -8.46
N ALA A 181 -5.00 -11.84 -9.49
CA ALA A 181 -5.64 -10.53 -9.38
C ALA A 181 -7.08 -10.64 -8.87
N ASP A 182 -7.88 -11.55 -9.46
CA ASP A 182 -9.28 -11.75 -9.06
C ASP A 182 -9.38 -12.32 -7.65
N THR A 183 -8.44 -13.18 -7.23
CA THR A 183 -8.40 -13.65 -5.84
C THR A 183 -8.05 -12.51 -4.90
N TYR A 184 -7.06 -11.68 -5.22
CA TYR A 184 -6.69 -10.52 -4.40
C TYR A 184 -7.88 -9.58 -4.20
N VAL A 185 -8.57 -9.20 -5.28
CA VAL A 185 -9.74 -8.31 -5.23
C VAL A 185 -10.83 -8.88 -4.32
N ARG A 186 -11.06 -10.20 -4.36
CA ARG A 186 -12.02 -10.87 -3.45
C ARG A 186 -11.60 -10.91 -1.98
N THR A 187 -10.34 -10.64 -1.66
CA THR A 187 -9.90 -10.48 -0.25
C THR A 187 -10.21 -9.09 0.31
N LEU A 188 -10.56 -8.15 -0.56
CA LEU A 188 -10.88 -6.77 -0.18
C LEU A 188 -12.31 -6.65 0.34
N PRO A 189 -12.56 -5.87 1.40
CA PRO A 189 -13.90 -5.63 1.96
C PRO A 189 -14.75 -4.66 1.11
N LEU A 190 -14.59 -4.63 -0.21
CA LEU A 190 -15.25 -3.65 -1.09
C LEU A 190 -16.77 -3.72 -0.98
N ALA A 191 -17.35 -4.92 -1.05
CA ALA A 191 -18.79 -5.12 -0.87
C ALA A 191 -19.31 -4.57 0.47
N GLN A 192 -18.56 -4.81 1.55
CA GLN A 192 -18.95 -4.37 2.89
C GLN A 192 -18.98 -2.84 2.98
N TYR A 193 -18.02 -2.18 2.35
CA TYR A 193 -17.98 -0.73 2.34
C TYR A 193 -18.94 -0.10 1.33
N LEU A 194 -19.23 -0.74 0.20
CA LEU A 194 -20.28 -0.27 -0.71
C LEU A 194 -21.65 -0.29 -0.03
N GLU A 195 -21.91 -1.29 0.81
CA GLU A 195 -23.17 -1.40 1.56
C GLU A 195 -23.24 -0.41 2.74
N ARG A 196 -22.13 -0.26 3.49
CA ARG A 196 -22.12 0.49 4.75
C ARG A 196 -21.62 1.93 4.63
N GLY A 197 -21.02 2.29 3.50
CA GLY A 197 -20.23 3.52 3.35
C GLY A 197 -18.83 3.43 3.99
N ILE A 198 -18.03 4.48 3.80
CA ILE A 198 -16.74 4.67 4.46
C ILE A 198 -16.90 5.83 5.44
N GLU A 199 -16.67 5.57 6.73
CA GLU A 199 -16.36 6.64 7.67
C GLU A 199 -15.02 7.24 7.23
N GLY A 200 -14.95 8.56 7.05
CA GLY A 200 -13.89 9.28 6.31
C GLY A 200 -12.43 8.99 6.73
N LEU A 201 -11.47 9.70 6.13
CA LEU A 201 -10.05 9.49 6.48
C LEU A 201 -9.84 9.74 7.99
N TYR A 202 -9.21 8.78 8.67
CA TYR A 202 -9.05 8.74 10.12
C TYR A 202 -8.50 10.07 10.69
N GLN A 203 -9.33 10.85 11.39
CA GLN A 203 -8.94 12.09 12.08
C GLN A 203 -9.86 12.32 13.31
N THR A 204 -9.33 12.94 14.37
CA THR A 204 -9.83 12.79 15.77
C THR A 204 -10.34 14.09 16.42
N SER A 205 -10.62 15.16 15.68
CA SER A 205 -11.05 16.46 16.22
C SER A 205 -12.26 17.07 15.49
N ALA A 206 -12.94 18.05 16.12
CA ALA A 206 -14.07 18.76 15.50
C ALA A 206 -13.65 19.64 14.31
N GLN A 207 -12.44 20.21 14.32
CA GLN A 207 -11.83 20.83 13.13
C GLN A 207 -11.53 19.78 12.05
N ASP A 208 -11.27 18.54 12.48
CA ASP A 208 -11.02 17.44 11.56
C ASP A 208 -12.29 16.95 10.86
N PHE A 209 -13.49 17.26 11.37
CA PHE A 209 -14.75 16.89 10.70
C PHE A 209 -14.95 17.69 9.40
N GLU A 210 -14.71 19.00 9.44
CA GLU A 210 -14.72 19.84 8.23
C GLU A 210 -13.60 19.43 7.26
N MET A 211 -12.40 19.13 7.78
CA MET A 211 -11.30 18.62 6.95
C MET A 211 -11.58 17.24 6.35
N SER A 212 -12.29 16.38 7.07
CA SER A 212 -12.71 15.05 6.58
C SER A 212 -13.74 15.16 5.46
N GLY A 213 -14.73 16.05 5.60
CA GLY A 213 -15.68 16.35 4.52
C GLY A 213 -15.00 16.94 3.28
N GLY A 214 -14.11 17.92 3.45
CA GLY A 214 -13.31 18.47 2.35
C GLY A 214 -12.39 17.43 1.70
N SER A 215 -11.82 16.53 2.50
CA SER A 215 -10.99 15.42 2.01
C SER A 215 -11.80 14.41 1.21
N HIS A 216 -13.04 14.13 1.62
CA HIS A 216 -13.94 13.27 0.87
C HIS A 216 -14.26 13.85 -0.50
N LEU A 217 -14.70 15.12 -0.55
CA LEU A 217 -14.99 15.82 -1.80
C LEU A 217 -13.77 15.90 -2.73
N ALA A 218 -12.58 16.12 -2.17
CA ALA A 218 -11.35 16.11 -2.96
C ALA A 218 -11.05 14.72 -3.54
N LEU A 219 -11.22 13.64 -2.76
CA LEU A 219 -11.06 12.27 -3.26
C LEU A 219 -12.13 11.90 -4.29
N GLU A 220 -13.37 12.35 -4.09
CA GLU A 220 -14.46 12.18 -5.03
C GLU A 220 -14.14 12.84 -6.37
N THR A 221 -13.63 14.07 -6.35
CA THR A 221 -13.18 14.78 -7.55
C THR A 221 -12.07 14.01 -8.28
N VAL A 222 -11.09 13.46 -7.54
CA VAL A 222 -10.06 12.60 -8.15
C VAL A 222 -10.69 11.34 -8.74
N ALA A 223 -11.65 10.70 -8.06
CA ALA A 223 -12.35 9.52 -8.58
C ALA A 223 -13.11 9.81 -9.88
N TYR A 224 -13.76 10.97 -10.01
CA TYR A 224 -14.37 11.40 -11.27
C TYR A 224 -13.32 11.58 -12.38
N ASN A 225 -12.16 12.15 -12.08
CA ASN A 225 -11.07 12.26 -13.08
C ASN A 225 -10.56 10.87 -13.51
N LEU A 226 -10.50 9.90 -12.60
CA LEU A 226 -10.16 8.51 -12.94
C LEU A 226 -11.23 7.89 -13.84
N ARG A 227 -12.51 8.09 -13.54
CA ARG A 227 -13.65 7.62 -14.34
C ARG A 227 -13.58 8.18 -15.75
N ASP A 228 -13.39 9.48 -15.92
CA ASP A 228 -13.30 10.12 -17.23
C ASP A 228 -12.13 9.54 -18.05
N THR A 229 -11.00 9.27 -17.41
CA THR A 229 -9.86 8.61 -18.06
C THR A 229 -10.17 7.17 -18.47
N ILE A 230 -10.93 6.43 -17.65
CA ILE A 230 -11.38 5.08 -17.99
C ILE A 230 -12.31 5.12 -19.20
N LEU A 231 -13.30 6.02 -19.21
CA LEU A 231 -14.26 6.18 -20.29
C LEU A 231 -13.60 6.63 -21.59
N LEU A 232 -12.62 7.55 -21.52
CA LEU A 232 -11.82 7.99 -22.67
C LEU A 232 -11.10 6.83 -23.38
N HIS A 233 -10.72 5.81 -22.62
CA HIS A 233 -9.99 4.65 -23.13
C HIS A 233 -10.82 3.38 -23.27
N ALA A 234 -12.12 3.45 -22.98
CA ALA A 234 -13.04 2.34 -23.11
C ALA A 234 -13.39 2.10 -24.59
N SER A 235 -13.54 0.83 -24.97
CA SER A 235 -14.24 0.50 -26.23
C SER A 235 -15.71 0.95 -26.15
N SER A 236 -16.39 1.08 -27.29
CA SER A 236 -17.82 1.44 -27.30
C SER A 236 -18.68 0.48 -26.47
N ALA A 237 -18.33 -0.81 -26.46
CA ALA A 237 -19.02 -1.81 -25.67
C ALA A 237 -18.78 -1.63 -24.17
N GLU A 238 -17.54 -1.34 -23.75
CA GLU A 238 -17.22 -1.05 -22.35
C GLU A 238 -17.86 0.26 -21.89
N TYR A 239 -17.80 1.31 -22.70
CA TYR A 239 -18.42 2.60 -22.40
C TYR A 239 -19.91 2.43 -22.11
N ASN A 240 -20.66 1.78 -23.02
CA ASN A 240 -22.09 1.54 -22.84
C ASN A 240 -22.39 0.72 -21.59
N PHE A 241 -21.49 -0.19 -21.22
CA PHE A 241 -21.64 -1.03 -20.04
C PHE A 241 -21.40 -0.24 -18.74
N TYR A 242 -20.41 0.65 -18.70
CA TYR A 242 -20.22 1.57 -17.57
C TYR A 242 -21.37 2.58 -17.46
N ASP A 243 -21.85 3.11 -18.58
CA ASP A 243 -22.92 4.11 -18.61
C ASP A 243 -24.23 3.57 -18.03
N GLN A 244 -24.56 2.29 -18.30
CA GLN A 244 -25.71 1.61 -17.72
C GLN A 244 -25.67 1.46 -16.19
N GLN A 245 -24.49 1.58 -15.58
CA GLN A 245 -24.22 1.34 -14.16
C GLN A 245 -23.34 2.45 -13.58
N ALA A 246 -23.54 3.69 -14.05
CA ALA A 246 -22.64 4.81 -13.79
C ALA A 246 -22.51 5.09 -12.28
N SER A 247 -23.63 5.13 -11.56
CA SER A 247 -23.65 5.40 -10.11
C SER A 247 -22.88 4.36 -9.31
N GLU A 248 -23.10 3.09 -9.63
CA GLU A 248 -22.44 1.95 -8.99
C GLU A 248 -20.93 1.94 -9.27
N PHE A 249 -20.54 2.29 -10.51
CA PHE A 249 -19.15 2.36 -10.91
C PHE A 249 -18.41 3.53 -10.24
N ASP A 250 -19.07 4.70 -10.12
CA ASP A 250 -18.52 5.88 -9.47
C ASP A 250 -18.28 5.63 -7.98
N ALA A 251 -19.28 5.05 -7.29
CA ALA A 251 -19.14 4.65 -5.89
C ALA A 251 -18.01 3.63 -5.68
N LEU A 252 -17.88 2.65 -6.60
CA LEU A 252 -16.82 1.65 -6.55
C LEU A 252 -15.42 2.24 -6.78
N LEU A 253 -15.27 3.18 -7.71
CA LEU A 253 -13.98 3.85 -7.96
C LEU A 253 -13.54 4.66 -6.74
N LEU A 254 -14.44 5.45 -6.16
CA LEU A 254 -14.18 6.20 -4.94
C LEU A 254 -13.78 5.26 -3.80
N MET A 255 -14.54 4.18 -3.63
CA MET A 255 -14.27 3.15 -2.63
C MET A 255 -12.89 2.49 -2.80
N ALA A 256 -12.56 2.10 -4.02
CA ALA A 256 -11.27 1.50 -4.34
C ALA A 256 -10.13 2.47 -4.07
N LEU A 257 -10.32 3.77 -4.36
CA LEU A 257 -9.33 4.80 -4.11
C LEU A 257 -9.05 4.99 -2.60
N TYR A 258 -10.11 5.11 -1.79
CA TYR A 258 -10.00 5.13 -0.33
C TYR A 258 -9.24 3.92 0.21
N MET A 259 -9.62 2.73 -0.27
CA MET A 259 -9.05 1.48 0.19
C MET A 259 -7.58 1.34 -0.20
N MET A 260 -7.22 1.66 -1.44
CA MET A 260 -5.82 1.55 -1.88
C MET A 260 -4.94 2.57 -1.15
N ARG A 261 -5.42 3.81 -0.98
CA ARG A 261 -4.68 4.86 -0.25
C ARG A 261 -4.42 4.49 1.20
N SER A 262 -5.43 3.97 1.91
CA SER A 262 -5.30 3.53 3.31
C SER A 262 -4.39 2.31 3.50
N ARG A 263 -4.04 1.61 2.41
CA ARG A 263 -3.19 0.40 2.41
C ARG A 263 -1.77 0.65 1.90
N VAL A 264 -1.45 1.89 1.56
CA VAL A 264 -0.07 2.29 1.27
C VAL A 264 0.63 2.57 2.60
N LEU A 265 1.61 1.74 2.94
CA LEU A 265 2.34 1.83 4.20
C LEU A 265 3.69 2.51 3.99
N GLN A 266 4.16 3.25 5.00
CA GLN A 266 5.54 3.70 5.05
C GLN A 266 6.40 2.60 5.64
N VAL A 267 7.40 2.13 4.88
CA VAL A 267 8.32 1.08 5.33
C VAL A 267 9.77 1.46 5.07
N PRO A 268 10.71 1.07 5.95
CA PRO A 268 12.13 1.21 5.69
C PRO A 268 12.58 0.44 4.44
N LEU A 269 13.23 1.14 3.53
CA LEU A 269 14.04 0.60 2.44
C LEU A 269 15.47 0.43 2.95
N LEU A 270 15.90 -0.82 3.05
CA LEU A 270 17.24 -1.17 3.53
C LEU A 270 18.25 -1.04 2.40
N HIS A 271 19.28 -0.22 2.62
CA HIS A 271 20.44 -0.16 1.75
C HIS A 271 21.31 -1.40 1.98
N PRO A 272 21.81 -2.05 0.92
CA PRO A 272 22.61 -3.27 1.06
C PRO A 272 23.85 -3.07 1.93
N GLU A 273 24.58 -1.98 1.69
CA GLU A 273 25.91 -1.76 2.29
C GLU A 273 25.89 -0.76 3.46
N ASP A 274 25.23 0.39 3.33
CA ASP A 274 25.26 1.46 4.34
C ASP A 274 23.89 1.76 4.97
N ALA A 275 23.72 1.43 6.25
CA ALA A 275 22.51 1.71 7.02
C ALA A 275 22.23 3.22 7.24
N GLN A 276 23.21 4.10 6.99
CA GLN A 276 22.96 5.54 7.00
C GLN A 276 22.10 6.00 5.81
N LEU A 277 22.07 5.19 4.74
CA LEU A 277 21.31 5.45 3.52
C LEU A 277 19.93 4.77 3.52
N ASP A 278 19.57 4.08 4.62
CA ASP A 278 18.22 3.58 4.84
C ASP A 278 17.22 4.74 4.87
N ARG A 279 16.05 4.54 4.27
CA ARG A 279 15.03 5.57 4.14
C ARG A 279 13.64 4.97 4.08
N ASN A 280 12.63 5.75 4.44
CA ASN A 280 11.25 5.29 4.29
C ASN A 280 10.78 5.43 2.85
N VAL A 281 9.99 4.46 2.42
CA VAL A 281 9.31 4.46 1.13
C VAL A 281 7.84 4.11 1.31
N ALA A 282 6.99 4.69 0.48
CA ALA A 282 5.62 4.24 0.35
C ALA A 282 5.62 2.87 -0.36
N LEU A 283 4.93 1.90 0.24
CA LEU A 283 4.83 0.54 -0.24
C LEU A 283 3.37 0.11 -0.19
N PHE A 284 2.90 -0.42 -1.30
CA PHE A 284 1.76 -1.31 -1.33
C PHE A 284 2.25 -2.74 -1.55
N ALA A 285 1.84 -3.65 -0.67
CA ALA A 285 2.18 -5.07 -0.76
C ALA A 285 0.99 -5.93 -0.31
N PRO A 286 0.52 -6.88 -1.15
CA PRO A 286 -0.54 -7.79 -0.73
C PRO A 286 -0.09 -8.62 0.48
N LEU A 287 -1.03 -8.94 1.36
CA LEU A 287 -0.84 -9.56 2.69
C LEU A 287 -0.34 -8.58 3.76
N LEU A 288 0.57 -7.67 3.41
CA LEU A 288 0.99 -6.59 4.31
C LEU A 288 -0.17 -5.62 4.58
N ASP A 289 -0.96 -5.36 3.54
CA ASP A 289 -2.17 -4.54 3.56
C ASP A 289 -3.35 -5.11 4.40
N GLY A 290 -3.18 -6.31 4.94
CA GLY A 290 -4.12 -6.94 5.86
C GLY A 290 -3.69 -6.95 7.33
N MET A 291 -2.50 -6.44 7.65
CA MET A 291 -2.01 -6.33 9.03
C MET A 291 -2.51 -5.02 9.63
N ASN A 292 -3.06 -5.08 10.84
CA ASN A 292 -3.62 -3.89 11.49
C ASN A 292 -2.53 -2.98 12.09
N HIS A 293 -2.90 -1.73 12.32
CA HIS A 293 -2.06 -0.78 13.03
C HIS A 293 -1.99 -1.11 14.53
N ALA A 294 -0.81 -0.90 15.11
CA ALA A 294 -0.65 -0.67 16.55
C ALA A 294 0.34 0.49 16.76
N PRO A 295 0.26 1.22 17.88
CA PRO A 295 1.30 2.19 18.24
C PRO A 295 2.68 1.52 18.28
N ALA A 296 3.75 2.26 17.98
CA ALA A 296 5.10 1.72 17.87
C ALA A 296 5.54 0.88 19.10
N SER A 297 5.12 1.28 20.31
CA SER A 297 5.39 0.56 21.56
C SER A 297 4.69 -0.81 21.68
N HIS A 298 3.66 -1.07 20.86
CA HIS A 298 2.80 -2.25 20.92
C HIS A 298 2.82 -3.10 19.65
N CYS A 299 3.56 -2.67 18.61
CA CYS A 299 3.71 -3.42 17.37
C CYS A 299 4.32 -4.80 17.63
N THR A 300 3.73 -5.83 17.03
CA THR A 300 4.24 -7.21 17.12
C THR A 300 5.18 -7.57 15.98
N ALA A 301 5.21 -6.76 14.93
CA ALA A 301 6.07 -6.97 13.78
C ALA A 301 6.66 -5.66 13.23
N ALA A 302 7.74 -5.82 12.48
CA ALA A 302 8.34 -4.76 11.67
C ALA A 302 8.42 -5.23 10.22
N ALA A 303 8.16 -4.32 9.28
CA ALA A 303 8.27 -4.56 7.85
C ALA A 303 9.45 -3.77 7.28
N ALA A 304 10.13 -4.32 6.28
CA ALA A 304 11.18 -3.63 5.55
C ALA A 304 11.27 -4.11 4.10
N VAL A 305 11.80 -3.27 3.22
CA VAL A 305 12.12 -3.61 1.84
C VAL A 305 13.61 -3.89 1.72
N SER A 306 13.98 -5.07 1.27
CA SER A 306 15.36 -5.42 0.89
C SER A 306 15.49 -5.45 -0.62
N LEU A 307 16.22 -4.48 -1.19
CA LEU A 307 16.52 -4.48 -2.63
C LEU A 307 17.48 -5.61 -3.01
N ALA A 308 18.45 -5.92 -2.14
CA ALA A 308 19.42 -7.00 -2.35
C ALA A 308 18.73 -8.37 -2.45
N ASN A 309 17.78 -8.63 -1.55
CA ASN A 309 17.02 -9.87 -1.53
C ASN A 309 15.77 -9.83 -2.43
N HIS A 310 15.55 -8.71 -3.13
CA HIS A 310 14.38 -8.47 -3.98
C HIS A 310 13.05 -8.82 -3.30
N CYS A 311 12.88 -8.48 -2.03
CA CYS A 311 11.68 -8.78 -1.27
C CYS A 311 11.29 -7.72 -0.24
N VAL A 312 10.02 -7.75 0.16
CA VAL A 312 9.53 -7.18 1.42
C VAL A 312 9.62 -8.28 2.47
N THR A 313 10.09 -7.96 3.67
CA THR A 313 10.18 -8.89 4.80
C THR A 313 9.44 -8.32 6.00
N VAL A 314 8.72 -9.19 6.70
CA VAL A 314 8.04 -8.90 7.96
C VAL A 314 8.54 -9.89 9.00
N ARG A 315 9.00 -9.38 10.14
CA ARG A 315 9.55 -10.18 11.23
C ARG A 315 8.98 -9.77 12.57
N ALA A 316 8.89 -10.73 13.48
CA ALA A 316 8.42 -10.49 14.83
C ALA A 316 9.41 -9.58 15.59
N THR A 317 8.90 -8.53 16.24
CA THR A 317 9.70 -7.61 17.06
C THR A 317 9.82 -8.10 18.51
N ARG A 318 8.98 -9.05 18.90
CA ARG A 318 8.90 -9.67 20.23
C ARG A 318 8.39 -11.11 20.09
N PRO A 319 8.48 -11.95 21.14
CA PRO A 319 7.87 -13.26 21.10
C PRO A 319 6.35 -13.15 20.93
N LEU A 320 5.79 -13.96 20.03
CA LEU A 320 4.37 -14.02 19.72
C LEU A 320 3.83 -15.40 20.08
N PRO A 321 3.03 -15.52 21.15
CA PRO A 321 2.27 -16.73 21.42
C PRO A 321 1.34 -17.10 20.26
N CYS A 322 0.95 -18.38 20.17
CA CYS A 322 -0.10 -18.81 19.26
C CYS A 322 -1.38 -17.99 19.48
N GLY A 323 -2.03 -17.57 18.40
CA GLY A 323 -3.23 -16.73 18.45
C GLY A 323 -2.95 -15.24 18.64
N SER A 324 -1.70 -14.80 18.69
CA SER A 324 -1.36 -13.36 18.74
C SER A 324 -1.57 -12.69 17.39
N GLU A 325 -2.06 -11.46 17.40
CA GLU A 325 -2.20 -10.65 16.19
C GLU A 325 -0.85 -10.09 15.73
N VAL A 326 -0.65 -10.07 14.41
CA VAL A 326 0.46 -9.40 13.73
C VAL A 326 0.03 -7.97 13.40
N THR A 327 0.71 -7.00 14.00
CA THR A 327 0.44 -5.57 13.89
C THR A 327 1.69 -4.79 13.51
N LEU A 328 1.49 -3.68 12.79
CA LEU A 328 2.55 -2.82 12.27
C LEU A 328 2.36 -1.35 12.68
N ASP A 329 3.45 -0.60 12.74
CA ASP A 329 3.38 0.86 12.78
C ASP A 329 3.26 1.39 11.35
N TYR A 330 2.10 1.96 11.01
CA TYR A 330 1.84 2.47 9.66
C TYR A 330 2.67 3.72 9.34
N ASN A 331 3.17 4.41 10.37
CA ASN A 331 3.98 5.61 10.20
C ASN A 331 5.41 5.29 9.77
N GLY A 332 5.79 4.01 9.77
CA GLY A 332 7.12 3.58 9.37
C GLY A 332 8.22 4.23 10.22
N ARG A 333 7.94 4.60 11.47
CA ARG A 333 8.99 5.19 12.32
C ARG A 333 10.06 4.15 12.52
N ALA A 334 11.21 4.38 11.89
CA ALA A 334 12.43 3.72 12.32
C ALA A 334 12.61 4.04 13.81
N PRO A 335 12.91 3.05 14.67
CA PRO A 335 13.13 3.31 16.08
C PRO A 335 14.21 4.38 16.27
N PRO A 336 14.12 5.22 17.31
CA PRO A 336 15.07 6.30 17.54
C PRO A 336 16.50 5.76 17.57
N ARG A 337 17.35 6.37 16.74
CA ARG A 337 18.78 6.06 16.64
C ARG A 337 19.47 6.45 17.96
N HIS A 338 19.78 5.48 18.83
CA HIS A 338 20.82 5.72 19.82
C HIS A 338 22.17 5.69 19.12
N ALA A 339 22.83 6.86 19.09
CA ALA A 339 24.20 7.01 18.66
C ALA A 339 25.06 5.95 19.36
N ARG A 340 25.88 5.23 18.60
CA ARG A 340 26.95 4.38 19.12
C ARG A 340 27.84 5.22 20.05
N SER A 341 27.57 5.16 21.36
CA SER A 341 28.55 5.56 22.35
C SER A 341 29.70 4.55 22.29
N ARG A 342 30.87 5.04 21.89
CA ARG A 342 32.15 4.31 21.93
C ARG A 342 32.37 3.78 23.35
N ARG A 343 32.58 2.47 23.48
CA ARG A 343 33.33 1.77 24.53
C ARG A 343 33.30 2.40 25.94
N ALA A 344 32.57 1.75 26.85
CA ALA A 344 33.02 1.61 28.23
C ALA A 344 32.79 0.15 28.67
N ARG A 345 33.86 -0.53 29.08
CA ARG A 345 33.82 -1.81 29.78
C ARG A 345 33.17 -1.55 31.15
N ALA A 346 32.01 -2.16 31.41
CA ALA A 346 31.42 -2.27 32.74
C ALA A 346 30.63 -3.60 32.84
N PRO A 347 30.53 -4.20 34.05
CA PRO A 347 30.32 -5.63 34.22
C PRO A 347 28.85 -6.06 34.07
N ALA A 348 28.69 -7.36 33.87
CA ALA A 348 27.43 -8.05 33.64
C ALA A 348 26.49 -7.99 34.85
N SER A 349 25.49 -7.11 34.81
CA SER A 349 24.15 -7.32 35.41
C SER A 349 23.30 -6.05 35.27
N ALA A 350 22.51 -5.96 34.19
CA ALA A 350 21.27 -5.19 34.05
C ALA A 350 20.92 -5.15 32.55
N VAL A 351 20.20 -6.16 32.07
CA VAL A 351 19.59 -6.11 30.75
C VAL A 351 18.41 -5.13 30.84
N SER A 352 18.70 -3.85 30.60
CA SER A 352 17.69 -2.82 30.43
C SER A 352 16.84 -3.11 29.19
N ALA A 353 15.53 -2.96 29.32
CA ALA A 353 14.50 -3.33 28.36
C ALA A 353 14.37 -2.38 27.14
N ASP A 354 15.28 -1.41 26.97
CA ASP A 354 15.17 -0.37 25.93
C ASP A 354 16.09 -0.58 24.71
N ASN A 355 16.46 -1.83 24.45
CA ASN A 355 17.49 -2.16 23.48
C ASN A 355 16.83 -2.63 22.15
N TRP A 356 16.45 -1.68 21.27
CA TRP A 356 15.76 -1.87 19.97
C TRP A 356 16.72 -2.04 18.76
N TRP A 357 17.79 -2.82 18.88
CA TRP A 357 19.02 -2.77 18.04
C TRP A 357 19.09 -3.64 16.77
N SER A 358 18.00 -4.11 16.16
CA SER A 358 18.15 -5.15 15.10
C SER A 358 17.24 -5.10 13.88
N THR A 359 16.74 -3.97 13.38
CA THR A 359 16.04 -3.98 12.08
C THR A 359 16.91 -4.56 10.95
N ARG A 360 18.23 -4.44 11.01
CA ARG A 360 19.17 -5.06 10.06
C ARG A 360 19.49 -6.54 10.36
N TYR A 361 19.64 -6.92 11.64
CA TYR A 361 19.97 -8.30 12.05
C TYR A 361 18.76 -9.22 12.08
N LEU A 362 17.56 -8.66 12.24
CA LEU A 362 16.35 -9.41 12.00
C LEU A 362 16.20 -9.63 10.50
N MET A 363 16.34 -8.60 9.65
CA MET A 363 15.99 -8.68 8.22
C MET A 363 17.08 -9.23 7.28
N SER A 364 18.29 -9.53 7.78
CA SER A 364 19.35 -10.21 7.00
C SER A 364 19.10 -11.70 6.82
#